data_AF-A0AAV6AVH8-F1
#
_entry.id   AF-A0AAV6AVH8-F1
#
_cell.length_a   1.000
_cell.length_b   1.000
_cell.length_c   1.000
_cell.angle_alpha   90.00
_cell.angle_beta   90.00
_cell.angle_gamma   90.00
#
_symmetry.space_group_name_H-M   'P 1'
#
loop_
_entity.id
_entity.type
_entity.pdbx_description
1 polymer ?
#
loop_
_entity_poly.entity_id
_entity_poly.type
_entity_poly.pdbx_seq_one_letter_code
_entity_poly.pdbx_strand_id
1 'polypeptide(L)'
;MDKELKTFTAFAGTRRIGTGDLPTVARATKTVLDRGEDAPVVVLDDETCRVVEVDFRGTVEDVLARLGGDSGAPVDRPEPRGPGRPKLGVVAREVTLLPRHWEWLNAQPGGASVALRKLVEDARRGSESKDRVRQAQESLYRFMSTLAGNEAGFE
;
A
#
# COMPACT_ATOMS: atom_id res chain seq x y z
N MET A 1 -6.91 13.76 11.11
CA MET A 1 -6.56 12.61 10.27
C MET A 1 -5.49 13.11 9.33
N ASP A 2 -4.24 13.04 9.77
CA ASP A 2 -3.11 13.33 8.90
C ASP A 2 -3.10 12.22 7.85
N LYS A 3 -3.39 12.60 6.61
CA LYS A 3 -3.25 11.70 5.47
C LYS A 3 -1.74 11.47 5.35
N GLU A 4 -1.26 10.38 5.94
CA GLU A 4 0.15 9.97 5.87
C GLU A 4 0.59 10.11 4.41
N LEU A 5 1.45 11.09 4.16
CA LEU A 5 1.90 11.41 2.81
C LEU A 5 2.84 10.28 2.43
N LYS A 6 2.31 9.32 1.66
CA LYS A 6 3.12 8.24 1.09
C LYS A 6 4.29 8.85 0.32
N THR A 7 5.48 8.37 0.67
CA THR A 7 6.74 8.72 0.03
C THR A 7 7.20 7.57 -0.86
N PHE A 8 7.90 7.94 -1.91
CA PHE A 8 8.38 7.05 -2.94
C PHE A 8 9.83 7.41 -3.25
N THR A 9 10.62 6.41 -3.64
CA THR A 9 12.00 6.62 -4.09
C THR A 9 12.22 5.95 -5.44
N ALA A 10 12.77 6.71 -6.39
CA ALA A 10 13.17 6.19 -7.70
C ALA A 10 14.67 5.89 -7.76
N PHE A 11 15.01 4.81 -8.45
CA PHE A 11 16.38 4.36 -8.70
C PHE A 11 16.59 4.10 -10.20
N ALA A 12 17.80 4.39 -10.69
CA ALA A 12 18.35 3.92 -11.95
C ALA A 12 19.45 2.90 -11.62
N GLY A 13 19.18 1.61 -11.81
CA GLY A 13 19.99 0.54 -11.21
C GLY A 13 20.07 0.72 -9.68
N THR A 14 21.28 0.88 -9.14
CA THR A 14 21.52 1.13 -7.70
C THR A 14 21.60 2.62 -7.34
N ARG A 15 21.58 3.52 -8.32
CA ARG A 15 21.68 4.97 -8.09
C ARG A 15 20.31 5.57 -7.84
N ARG A 16 20.14 6.23 -6.69
CA ARG A 16 18.93 7.00 -6.38
C ARG A 16 18.78 8.21 -7.30
N ILE A 17 17.62 8.33 -7.95
CA ILE A 17 17.21 9.51 -8.74
C ILE A 17 16.59 10.58 -7.84
N GLY A 18 15.68 10.19 -6.94
CA GLY A 18 14.98 11.12 -6.05
C GLY A 18 14.03 10.43 -5.09
N THR A 19 13.60 11.14 -4.05
CA THR A 19 12.61 10.69 -3.05
C THR A 19 11.61 11.80 -2.77
N GLY A 20 10.35 11.45 -2.51
CA GLY A 20 9.28 12.41 -2.25
C GLY A 20 7.89 11.86 -2.57
N ASP A 21 6.93 12.73 -2.86
CA ASP A 21 5.64 12.28 -3.38
C ASP A 21 5.75 11.72 -4.81
N LEU A 22 4.75 10.92 -5.21
CA LEU A 22 4.78 10.23 -6.50
C LEU A 22 4.92 11.20 -7.70
N PRO A 23 4.20 12.35 -7.76
CA PRO A 23 4.38 13.32 -8.83
C PRO A 23 5.80 13.91 -8.92
N THR A 24 6.42 14.24 -7.77
CA THR A 24 7.77 14.80 -7.70
C THR A 24 8.79 13.77 -8.19
N VAL A 25 8.66 12.53 -7.72
CA VAL A 25 9.53 11.42 -8.11
C VAL A 25 9.37 11.10 -9.59
N ALA A 26 8.14 11.00 -10.10
CA ALA A 26 7.88 10.72 -11.52
C ALA A 26 8.46 11.80 -12.44
N ARG A 27 8.37 13.09 -12.05
CA ARG A 27 8.98 14.20 -12.78
C ARG A 27 10.51 14.08 -12.84
N ALA A 28 11.14 13.82 -11.69
CA ALA A 28 12.59 13.67 -11.61
C ALA A 28 13.06 12.49 -12.46
N THR A 29 12.37 11.36 -12.36
CA THR A 29 12.63 10.16 -13.15
C THR A 29 12.49 10.41 -14.66
N LYS A 30 11.41 11.06 -15.09
CA LYS A 30 11.23 11.41 -16.51
C LYS A 30 12.35 12.31 -17.04
N THR A 31 12.76 13.29 -16.24
CA THR A 31 13.87 14.19 -16.61
C THR A 31 15.19 13.44 -16.81
N VAL A 32 15.42 12.39 -16.03
CA VAL A 32 16.60 11.51 -16.16
C VAL A 32 16.50 10.63 -17.40
N LEU A 33 15.33 10.01 -17.64
CA LEU A 33 15.08 9.21 -18.85
C LEU A 33 15.26 10.03 -20.14
N ASP A 34 14.78 11.28 -20.16
CA ASP A 34 14.91 12.19 -21.31
C ASP A 34 16.34 12.62 -21.62
N ARG A 35 17.26 12.47 -20.65
CA ARG A 35 18.70 12.72 -20.82
C ARG A 35 19.46 11.51 -21.37
N GLY A 36 18.77 10.41 -21.65
CA GLY A 36 19.36 9.17 -22.17
C GLY A 36 19.86 8.23 -21.08
N GLU A 37 19.14 8.11 -19.97
CA GLU A 37 19.46 7.09 -18.97
C GLU A 37 19.16 5.68 -19.51
N ASP A 38 20.21 4.88 -19.65
CA ASP A 38 20.11 3.50 -20.16
C ASP A 38 19.88 2.46 -19.05
N ALA A 39 20.11 2.82 -17.79
CA ALA A 39 19.91 1.90 -16.67
C ALA A 39 18.41 1.66 -16.40
N PRO A 40 18.02 0.44 -15.99
CA PRO A 40 16.64 0.14 -15.65
C PRO A 40 16.18 1.01 -14.48
N VAL A 41 15.03 1.65 -14.65
CA VAL A 41 14.46 2.55 -13.67
C VAL A 41 13.35 1.84 -12.89
N VAL A 42 13.38 1.98 -11.56
CA VAL A 42 12.37 1.44 -10.66
C VAL A 42 11.92 2.52 -9.69
N VAL A 43 10.61 2.60 -9.44
CA VAL A 43 10.02 3.46 -8.39
C VAL A 43 9.48 2.57 -7.28
N LEU A 44 9.87 2.81 -6.04
CA LEU A 44 9.45 2.04 -4.87
C LEU A 44 8.60 2.89 -3.93
N ASP A 45 7.56 2.29 -3.34
CA ASP A 45 6.86 2.83 -2.16
C ASP A 45 7.79 2.64 -0.94
N ASP A 46 8.10 3.72 -0.21
CA ASP A 46 9.16 3.71 0.82
C ASP A 46 8.79 2.89 2.06
N GLU A 47 7.51 2.64 2.31
CA GLU A 47 7.03 1.84 3.45
C GLU A 47 7.03 0.35 3.10
N THR A 48 6.51 0.03 1.92
CA THR A 48 6.25 -1.35 1.52
C THR A 48 7.34 -1.93 0.63
N CYS A 49 8.23 -1.11 0.08
CA CYS A 49 9.21 -1.50 -0.95
C CYS A 49 8.59 -2.24 -2.15
N ARG A 50 7.33 -1.91 -2.50
CA ARG A 50 6.69 -2.41 -3.73
C ARG A 50 7.04 -1.51 -4.89
N VAL A 51 7.23 -2.12 -6.06
CA VAL A 51 7.36 -1.39 -7.32
C VAL A 51 6.04 -0.71 -7.65
N VAL A 52 6.13 0.58 -7.98
CA VAL A 52 5.05 1.40 -8.47
C VAL A 52 5.23 1.57 -9.97
N GLU A 53 4.29 1.03 -10.74
CA GLU A 53 4.29 1.17 -12.19
C GLU A 53 3.94 2.61 -12.58
N VAL A 54 4.83 3.26 -13.32
CA VAL A 54 4.63 4.62 -13.84
C VAL A 54 4.87 4.61 -15.35
N ASP A 55 3.86 5.03 -16.11
CA ASP A 55 3.97 5.16 -17.56
C ASP A 55 4.72 6.45 -17.93
N PHE A 56 6.01 6.31 -18.26
CA PHE A 56 6.89 7.41 -18.64
C PHE A 56 6.80 7.84 -20.11
N ARG A 57 5.82 7.37 -20.91
CA ARG A 57 5.73 7.75 -22.33
C ARG A 57 5.20 9.18 -22.51
N GLY A 58 5.80 9.94 -23.42
CA GLY A 58 5.37 11.30 -23.77
C GLY A 58 6.14 12.39 -23.03
N THR A 59 5.50 13.53 -22.80
CA THR A 59 6.08 14.67 -22.04
C THR A 59 5.94 14.47 -20.53
N VAL A 60 6.63 15.28 -19.73
CA VAL A 60 6.48 15.27 -18.26
C VAL A 60 5.02 15.53 -17.87
N GLU A 61 4.36 16.44 -18.58
CA GLU A 61 2.96 16.81 -18.38
C GLU A 61 2.02 15.62 -18.63
N ASP A 62 2.27 14.84 -19.69
CA ASP A 62 1.48 13.64 -19.99
C ASP A 62 1.58 12.59 -18.87
N VAL A 63 2.80 12.38 -18.34
CA VAL A 63 3.05 11.45 -17.23
C VAL A 63 2.28 11.88 -15.98
N LEU A 64 2.37 13.17 -15.62
CA LEU A 64 1.71 13.72 -14.44
C LEU A 64 0.19 13.72 -14.56
N ALA A 65 -0.36 13.98 -15.75
CA ALA A 65 -1.79 13.92 -16.01
C ALA A 65 -2.35 12.51 -15.76
N ARG A 66 -1.61 11.46 -16.15
CA ARG A 66 -2.01 10.06 -15.90
C ARG A 66 -1.98 9.70 -14.42
N LEU A 67 -0.97 10.19 -13.68
CA LEU A 67 -0.89 9.98 -12.22
C LEU A 67 -2.05 10.65 -11.47
N GLY A 68 -2.52 11.80 -11.94
CA GLY A 68 -3.69 12.49 -11.38
C GLY A 68 -5.03 11.85 -11.71
N GLY A 69 -5.09 11.04 -12.78
CA GLY A 69 -6.31 10.37 -13.25
C GLY A 69 -6.61 9.04 -12.56
N ASP A 70 -5.62 8.42 -11.91
CA ASP A 70 -5.73 7.09 -11.32
C ASP A 70 -5.65 7.10 -9.79
N SER A 71 -6.33 8.07 -9.16
CA SER A 71 -6.81 7.88 -7.79
C SER A 71 -7.94 6.84 -7.82
N GLY A 72 -7.58 5.57 -7.99
CA GLY A 72 -8.42 4.38 -7.88
C GLY A 72 -8.97 4.17 -6.47
N ALA A 73 -9.69 5.14 -5.95
CA ALA A 73 -10.69 4.95 -4.92
C ALA A 73 -12.05 5.15 -5.60
N PRO A 74 -13.01 4.22 -5.51
CA PRO A 74 -14.38 4.55 -5.85
C PRO A 74 -14.79 5.66 -4.88
N VAL A 75 -14.89 6.89 -5.39
CA VAL A 75 -15.53 7.99 -4.68
C VAL A 75 -17.01 7.66 -4.68
N ASP A 76 -17.40 6.80 -3.74
CA ASP A 76 -18.77 6.69 -3.28
C ASP A 76 -19.13 8.07 -2.72
N ARG A 77 -19.68 8.91 -3.60
CA ARG A 77 -20.15 10.25 -3.28
C ARG A 77 -21.32 10.04 -2.31
N PRO A 78 -21.19 10.34 -1.01
CA PRO A 78 -22.31 10.17 -0.12
C PRO A 78 -23.27 11.30 -0.40
N GLU A 79 -24.38 10.98 -1.06
CA GLU A 79 -25.57 11.84 -1.03
C GLU A 79 -25.94 12.10 0.44
N PRO A 80 -26.20 13.35 0.85
CA PRO A 80 -26.53 13.66 2.23
C PRO A 80 -27.92 13.12 2.56
N ARG A 81 -27.97 11.92 3.15
CA ARG A 81 -29.21 11.29 3.63
C ARG A 81 -29.32 11.41 5.16
N GLY A 82 -30.19 12.33 5.58
CA GLY A 82 -31.05 12.30 6.77
C GLY A 82 -30.43 12.11 8.17
N PRO A 83 -31.01 12.72 9.23
CA PRO A 83 -30.52 12.54 10.59
C PRO A 83 -30.95 11.16 11.12
N GLY A 84 -29.98 10.26 11.33
CA GLY A 84 -30.27 8.96 11.94
C GLY A 84 -29.04 8.09 12.14
N ARG A 85 -28.65 7.93 13.42
CA ARG A 85 -27.61 7.06 14.01
C ARG A 85 -26.27 7.01 13.25
N PRO A 86 -25.15 7.53 13.80
CA PRO A 86 -23.85 7.46 13.13
C PRO A 86 -23.52 6.02 12.73
N LYS A 87 -23.35 5.79 11.42
CA LYS A 87 -22.94 4.49 10.88
C LYS A 87 -21.57 4.17 11.49
N LEU A 88 -21.43 3.01 12.12
CA LEU A 88 -20.16 2.55 12.71
C LEU A 88 -19.09 2.20 11.66
N GLY A 89 -19.31 2.49 10.37
CA GLY A 89 -18.36 2.22 9.29
C GLY A 89 -18.05 0.74 9.04
N VAL A 90 -18.93 -0.19 9.44
CA VAL A 90 -18.68 -1.64 9.32
C VAL A 90 -19.00 -2.10 7.90
N VAL A 91 -18.02 -2.74 7.24
CA VAL A 91 -18.20 -3.43 5.96
C VAL A 91 -18.37 -4.92 6.22
N ALA A 92 -19.47 -5.51 5.77
CA ALA A 92 -19.69 -6.95 5.90
C ALA A 92 -18.84 -7.71 4.86
N ARG A 93 -18.21 -8.81 5.31
CA ARG A 93 -17.50 -9.77 4.46
C ARG A 93 -17.78 -11.19 4.97
N GLU A 94 -17.69 -12.16 4.08
CA GLU A 94 -17.92 -13.58 4.41
C GLU A 94 -16.67 -14.22 5.01
N VAL A 95 -16.85 -15.07 6.02
CA VAL A 95 -15.79 -15.86 6.64
C VAL A 95 -16.28 -17.29 6.87
N THR A 96 -15.40 -18.26 6.63
CA THR A 96 -15.69 -19.68 6.88
C THR A 96 -14.95 -20.14 8.12
N LEU A 97 -15.66 -20.73 9.07
CA LEU A 97 -15.12 -21.22 10.34
C LEU A 97 -15.67 -22.63 10.62
N LEU A 98 -14.98 -23.36 11.49
CA LEU A 98 -15.43 -24.66 11.95
C LEU A 98 -16.75 -24.54 12.76
N PRO A 99 -17.65 -25.54 12.72
CA PRO A 99 -18.92 -25.49 13.43
C PRO A 99 -18.78 -25.13 14.93
N ARG A 100 -17.82 -25.75 15.63
CA ARG A 100 -17.51 -25.43 17.03
C ARG A 100 -17.15 -23.97 17.30
N HIS A 101 -16.53 -23.28 16.33
CA HIS A 101 -16.19 -21.87 16.47
C HIS A 101 -17.44 -21.00 16.32
N TRP A 102 -18.35 -21.38 15.41
CA TRP A 102 -19.64 -20.70 15.28
C TRP A 102 -20.51 -20.84 16.52
N GLU A 103 -20.58 -22.04 17.10
CA GLU A 103 -21.27 -22.28 18.37
C GLU A 103 -20.75 -21.37 19.47
N TRP A 104 -19.41 -21.31 19.63
CA TRP A 104 -18.79 -20.43 20.62
C TRP A 104 -19.05 -18.94 20.33
N LEU A 105 -18.95 -18.50 19.08
CA LEU A 105 -19.17 -17.10 18.66
C LEU A 105 -20.62 -16.66 18.90
N ASN A 106 -21.59 -17.54 18.63
CA ASN A 106 -23.01 -17.26 18.83
C ASN A 106 -23.41 -17.22 20.30
N ALA A 107 -22.64 -17.89 21.18
CA ALA A 107 -22.83 -17.83 22.63
C ALA A 107 -22.30 -16.53 23.27
N GLN A 108 -21.60 -15.67 22.53
CA GLN A 108 -20.98 -14.48 23.10
C GLN A 108 -21.98 -13.35 23.38
N PRO A 109 -21.87 -12.65 24.51
CA PRO A 109 -22.64 -11.44 24.77
C PRO A 109 -22.36 -10.36 23.71
N GLY A 110 -23.39 -9.95 22.96
CA GLY A 110 -23.26 -9.00 21.85
C GLY A 110 -23.02 -9.65 20.48
N GLY A 111 -23.02 -10.98 20.39
CA GLY A 111 -23.01 -11.75 19.15
C GLY A 111 -21.63 -11.90 18.50
N ALA A 112 -21.59 -12.73 17.45
CA ALA A 112 -20.36 -13.13 16.76
C ALA A 112 -19.51 -11.94 16.29
N SER A 113 -20.12 -10.89 15.74
CA SER A 113 -19.40 -9.73 15.20
C SER A 113 -18.71 -8.87 16.27
N VAL A 114 -19.23 -8.83 17.50
CA VAL A 114 -18.55 -8.14 18.62
C VAL A 114 -17.36 -8.98 19.10
N ALA A 115 -17.58 -10.29 19.24
CA ALA A 115 -16.54 -11.23 19.67
C ALA A 115 -15.36 -11.29 18.70
N LEU A 116 -15.63 -11.40 17.39
CA LEU A 116 -14.60 -11.39 16.36
C LEU A 116 -13.77 -10.11 16.38
N ARG A 117 -14.42 -8.94 16.54
CA ARG A 117 -13.69 -7.67 16.66
C ARG A 117 -12.76 -7.65 17.87
N LYS A 118 -13.23 -8.09 19.04
CA LYS A 118 -12.38 -8.16 20.24
C LYS A 118 -11.19 -9.11 20.04
N LEU A 119 -11.43 -10.30 19.47
CA LEU A 119 -10.37 -11.25 19.17
C LEU A 119 -9.33 -10.68 18.21
N VAL A 120 -9.77 -9.96 17.17
CA VAL A 120 -8.85 -9.28 16.23
C VAL A 120 -8.04 -8.19 16.95
N GLU A 121 -8.67 -7.36 17.77
CA GLU A 121 -7.98 -6.30 18.51
C GLU A 121 -6.97 -6.86 19.52
N ASP A 122 -7.33 -7.92 20.24
CA ASP A 122 -6.43 -8.57 21.20
C ASP A 122 -5.26 -9.27 20.50
N ALA A 123 -5.51 -9.93 19.37
CA ALA A 123 -4.46 -10.53 18.54
C ALA A 123 -3.50 -9.47 18.01
N ARG A 124 -4.02 -8.38 17.43
CA ARG A 124 -3.21 -7.25 16.93
C ARG A 124 -2.33 -6.68 18.03
N ARG A 125 -2.89 -6.42 19.22
CA ARG A 125 -2.12 -5.86 20.35
C ARG A 125 -0.99 -6.81 20.81
N GLY A 126 -1.19 -8.12 20.74
CA GLY A 126 -0.20 -9.12 21.12
C GLY A 126 0.88 -9.40 20.07
N SER A 127 0.58 -9.18 18.78
CA SER A 127 1.49 -9.47 17.67
C SER A 127 2.13 -8.23 17.05
N GLU A 128 1.70 -7.02 17.40
CA GLU A 128 2.10 -5.76 16.74
C GLU A 128 3.61 -5.60 16.53
N SER A 129 4.45 -5.93 17.51
CA SER A 129 5.91 -5.84 17.36
C SER A 129 6.47 -6.90 16.42
N LYS A 130 5.98 -8.14 16.51
CA LYS A 130 6.39 -9.25 15.65
C LYS A 130 5.93 -9.05 14.21
N ASP A 131 4.70 -8.54 14.03
CA ASP A 131 4.15 -8.23 12.73
C ASP A 131 4.89 -7.06 12.08
N ARG A 132 5.24 -6.02 12.84
CA ARG A 132 6.11 -4.92 12.35
C ARG A 132 7.49 -5.44 11.94
N VAL A 133 8.12 -6.29 12.74
CA VAL A 133 9.42 -6.89 12.40
C VAL A 133 9.30 -7.72 11.13
N ARG A 134 8.27 -8.57 11.02
CA ARG A 134 8.01 -9.38 9.84
C ARG A 134 7.79 -8.51 8.59
N GLN A 135 6.96 -7.48 8.69
CA GLN A 135 6.70 -6.55 7.59
C GLN A 135 7.97 -5.81 7.17
N ALA A 136 8.78 -5.35 8.11
CA ALA A 136 10.06 -4.71 7.82
C ALA A 136 11.03 -5.67 7.12
N GLN A 137 11.09 -6.93 7.54
CA GLN A 137 11.88 -7.97 6.87
C GLN A 137 11.37 -8.26 5.45
N GLU A 138 10.05 -8.38 5.25
CA GLU A 138 9.46 -8.60 3.94
C GLU A 138 9.67 -7.39 3.01
N SER A 139 9.61 -6.16 3.52
CA SER A 139 9.94 -4.93 2.77
C SER A 139 11.43 -4.89 2.40
N LEU A 140 12.33 -5.15 3.35
CA LEU A 140 13.77 -5.20 3.10
C LEU A 140 14.14 -6.28 2.08
N TYR A 141 13.56 -7.47 2.21
CA TYR A 141 13.77 -8.56 1.26
C TYR A 141 13.34 -8.17 -0.15
N ARG A 142 12.17 -7.52 -0.29
CA ARG A 142 11.70 -7.01 -1.58
C ARG A 142 12.62 -5.95 -2.15
N PHE A 143 13.04 -4.98 -1.34
CA PHE A 143 14.01 -3.96 -1.75
C PHE A 143 15.30 -4.57 -2.29
N MET A 144 15.90 -5.50 -1.53
CA MET A 144 17.12 -6.20 -1.93
C MET A 144 16.91 -7.00 -3.22
N SER A 145 15.80 -7.73 -3.34
CA SER A 145 15.49 -8.51 -4.54
C SER A 145 15.30 -7.62 -5.77
N THR A 146 14.65 -6.46 -5.62
CA THR A 146 14.37 -5.55 -6.73
C THR A 146 15.61 -4.77 -7.18
N LEU A 147 16.46 -4.32 -6.25
CA LEU A 147 17.67 -3.57 -6.61
C LEU A 147 18.87 -4.46 -6.94
N ALA A 148 19.02 -5.61 -6.27
CA ALA A 148 20.15 -6.52 -6.48
C ALA A 148 19.83 -7.66 -7.46
N GLY A 149 18.56 -7.90 -7.82
CA GLY A 149 18.19 -8.95 -8.76
C GLY A 149 18.64 -8.71 -10.21
N ASN A 150 19.09 -7.49 -10.54
CA ASN A 150 19.70 -7.15 -11.82
C ASN A 150 21.24 -7.14 -11.79
N GLU A 151 21.87 -7.55 -10.68
CA GLU A 151 23.33 -7.72 -10.58
C GLU A 151 23.75 -9.13 -11.04
N ALA A 152 24.88 -9.22 -11.75
CA ALA A 152 25.38 -10.49 -12.27
C ALA A 152 25.68 -11.48 -11.12
N GLY A 153 24.99 -12.63 -11.09
CA GLY A 153 25.23 -13.72 -10.15
C GLY A 153 24.15 -13.96 -9.10
N PHE A 154 22.93 -13.43 -9.27
CA PHE A 154 21.78 -13.71 -8.40
C PHE A 154 20.84 -14.78 -9.01
N GLU A 155 21.36 -16.00 -9.21
CA GLU A 155 20.58 -17.24 -9.40
C GLU A 155 21.15 -18.35 -8.49
#